data_AF-A0A2V4NSC2-F1
#
_entry.id   AF-A0A2V4NSC2-F1
#
_cell.length_a   1.000
_cell.length_b   1.000
_cell.length_c   1.000
_cell.angle_alpha   90.00
_cell.angle_beta   90.00
_cell.angle_gamma   90.00
#
_symmetry.space_group_name_H-M   'P 1'
#
loop_
_entity.id
_entity.type
_entity.pdbx_description
1 polymer ?
#
loop_
_entity_poly.entity_id
_entity_poly.type
_entity_poly.pdbx_seq_one_letter_code
_entity_poly.pdbx_strand_id
1 'polypeptide(L)'
;VAMVRDGTEQFAGPLHDRYDIVGFDPRGTGDSSPVRCLTDRQRDAADQQDDPADPQARLAFREQQAREYAQACEANAGKLLPFVGTRNTARDMDRLRQALGQEKL
;
A
#
# COMPACT_ATOMS: atom_id res chain seq x y z
N VAL A 1 14.11 -1.24 4.07
CA VAL A 1 15.42 -0.55 4.32
C VAL A 1 16.38 -0.52 3.12
N ALA A 2 16.32 -1.46 2.16
CA ALA A 2 17.25 -1.51 1.02
C ALA A 2 17.17 -0.29 0.08
N MET A 3 15.95 0.16 -0.29
CA MET A 3 15.76 1.29 -1.21
C MET A 3 16.44 2.59 -0.73
N VAL A 4 16.44 2.88 0.57
CA VAL A 4 17.11 4.07 1.14
C VAL A 4 18.63 3.88 1.18
N ARG A 5 19.12 2.65 1.44
CA ARG A 5 20.55 2.34 1.44
C ARG A 5 21.19 2.40 0.05
N ASP A 6 20.44 2.03 -0.99
CA ASP A 6 20.94 2.06 -2.37
C ASP A 6 20.72 3.43 -3.04
N GLY A 7 19.90 4.30 -2.42
CA GLY A 7 19.61 5.66 -2.90
C GLY A 7 20.47 6.76 -2.28
N THR A 8 21.36 6.46 -1.34
CA THR A 8 22.11 7.48 -0.58
C THR A 8 22.93 8.41 -1.46
N GLU A 9 23.50 7.91 -2.57
CA GLU A 9 24.20 8.75 -3.55
C GLU A 9 23.27 9.72 -4.29
N GLN A 10 22.01 9.33 -4.53
CA GLN A 10 21.02 10.19 -5.20
C GLN A 10 20.61 11.38 -4.34
N PHE A 11 20.76 11.26 -3.02
CA PHE A 11 20.46 12.33 -2.07
C PHE A 11 21.73 13.04 -1.56
N ALA A 12 22.92 12.68 -2.05
CA ALA A 12 24.17 13.28 -1.63
C ALA A 12 24.22 14.79 -1.95
N GLY A 13 24.85 15.56 -1.06
CA GLY A 13 25.03 17.00 -1.19
C GLY A 13 24.17 17.82 -0.21
N PRO A 14 23.94 19.12 -0.50
CA PRO A 14 23.45 20.09 0.48
C PRO A 14 22.10 19.75 1.15
N LEU A 15 21.31 18.86 0.55
CA LEU A 15 20.06 18.36 1.13
C LEU A 15 20.35 17.43 2.30
N HIS A 16 21.13 16.36 2.08
CA HIS A 16 21.48 15.38 3.11
C HIS A 16 22.44 15.96 4.16
N ASP A 17 23.17 17.03 3.84
CA ASP A 17 23.99 17.77 4.83
C ASP A 17 23.13 18.51 5.88
N ARG A 18 21.85 18.75 5.59
CA ARG A 18 20.96 19.58 6.42
C ARG A 18 19.70 18.87 6.88
N TYR A 19 19.29 17.79 6.22
CA TYR A 19 18.05 17.08 6.48
C TYR A 19 18.26 15.57 6.47
N ASP A 20 17.58 14.90 7.40
CA ASP A 20 17.42 13.46 7.35
C ASP A 20 16.43 13.09 6.24
N ILE A 21 16.81 12.12 5.39
CA ILE A 21 15.91 11.57 4.38
C ILE A 21 15.18 10.36 4.97
N VAL A 22 13.90 10.55 5.28
CA VAL A 22 13.07 9.52 5.91
C VAL A 22 11.99 9.04 4.94
N GLY A 23 12.07 7.75 4.59
CA GLY A 23 10.97 7.01 3.97
C GLY A 23 10.24 6.19 5.02
N PHE A 24 8.92 6.07 4.91
CA PHE A 24 8.13 5.19 5.77
C PHE A 24 7.07 4.46 4.94
N ASP A 25 6.74 3.25 5.36
CA ASP A 25 5.65 2.47 4.79
C ASP A 25 4.36 2.79 5.55
N PRO A 26 3.36 3.44 4.92
CA PRO A 26 2.06 3.64 5.55
C PRO A 26 1.46 2.32 6.06
N ARG A 27 0.56 2.43 7.02
CA ARG A 27 -0.34 1.33 7.41
C ARG A 27 -0.93 0.65 6.16
N GLY A 28 -0.94 -0.67 6.14
CA GLY A 28 -1.43 -1.42 4.97
C GLY A 28 -0.39 -1.64 3.87
N THR A 29 0.86 -1.21 4.03
CA THR A 29 1.90 -1.34 2.98
C THR A 29 3.24 -1.90 3.50
N GLY A 30 4.06 -2.42 2.58
CA GLY A 30 5.47 -2.73 2.81
C GLY A 30 5.77 -3.57 4.05
N ASP A 31 6.78 -3.15 4.79
CA ASP A 31 7.27 -3.75 6.04
C ASP A 31 6.42 -3.37 7.27
N SER A 32 5.41 -2.50 7.10
CA SER A 32 4.39 -2.23 8.12
C SER A 32 3.43 -3.43 8.24
N SER A 33 2.13 -3.22 8.49
CA SER A 33 1.12 -4.29 8.43
C SER A 33 0.47 -4.31 7.04
N PRO A 34 1.00 -5.01 6.03
CA PRO A 34 0.48 -4.94 4.67
C PRO A 34 -0.92 -5.55 4.54
N VAL A 35 -1.79 -4.91 3.76
CA VAL A 35 -3.07 -5.52 3.37
C VAL A 35 -2.79 -6.63 2.36
N ARG A 36 -3.14 -7.86 2.72
CA ARG A 36 -3.04 -9.03 1.84
C ARG A 36 -4.44 -9.61 1.63
N CYS A 37 -5.01 -9.40 0.45
CA CYS A 37 -6.34 -9.92 0.11
C CYS A 37 -6.28 -11.32 -0.49
N LEU A 38 -5.29 -11.58 -1.34
CA LEU A 38 -5.07 -12.83 -2.05
C LEU A 38 -3.66 -13.35 -1.77
N THR A 39 -3.49 -14.68 -1.83
CA THR A 39 -2.18 -15.30 -2.01
C THR A 39 -1.64 -15.03 -3.41
N ASP A 40 -0.33 -15.16 -3.61
CA ASP A 40 0.29 -14.94 -4.92
C ASP A 40 -0.31 -15.87 -5.99
N ARG A 41 -0.51 -17.16 -5.66
CA ARG A 41 -1.17 -18.11 -6.56
C ARG A 41 -2.61 -17.72 -6.93
N GLN A 42 -3.37 -17.17 -5.99
CA GLN A 42 -4.74 -16.71 -6.26
C GLN A 42 -4.73 -15.47 -7.17
N ARG A 43 -3.78 -14.55 -6.94
CA ARG A 43 -3.58 -13.38 -7.80
C ARG A 43 -3.20 -13.80 -9.21
N ASP A 44 -2.21 -14.68 -9.36
CA ASP A 44 -1.77 -15.19 -10.67
C ASP A 44 -2.92 -15.83 -11.44
N ALA A 45 -3.75 -16.61 -10.75
CA ALA A 45 -4.92 -17.23 -11.37
C ALA A 45 -5.96 -16.20 -11.83
N ALA A 46 -6.18 -15.13 -11.07
CA ALA A 46 -7.10 -14.04 -11.45
C ALA A 46 -6.56 -13.22 -12.63
N ASP A 47 -5.25 -12.92 -12.62
CA ASP A 47 -4.58 -12.13 -13.67
C ASP A 47 -4.48 -12.87 -15.01
N GLN A 48 -4.64 -14.20 -15.02
CA GLN A 48 -4.63 -15.04 -16.23
C GLN A 48 -6.00 -15.22 -16.89
N GLN A 49 -7.06 -14.61 -16.36
CA GLN A 49 -8.40 -14.77 -16.91
C GLN A 49 -8.70 -13.70 -17.97
N ASP A 50 -9.09 -14.16 -19.16
CA ASP A 50 -9.54 -13.28 -20.23
C ASP A 50 -10.98 -12.81 -20.01
N ASP A 51 -11.23 -11.56 -20.36
CA ASP A 51 -12.58 -11.01 -20.38
C ASP A 51 -13.44 -11.67 -21.47
N PRO A 52 -14.73 -11.92 -21.20
CA PRO A 52 -15.70 -12.28 -22.23
C PRO A 52 -15.76 -11.24 -23.36
N ALA A 53 -15.89 -11.73 -24.61
CA ALA A 53 -16.03 -10.86 -25.78
C ALA A 53 -17.33 -10.04 -25.75
N ASP A 54 -18.43 -10.63 -25.28
CA ASP A 54 -19.72 -9.95 -25.14
C ASP A 54 -19.68 -8.89 -24.02
N PRO A 55 -20.11 -7.64 -24.27
CA PRO A 55 -20.06 -6.56 -23.27
C PRO A 55 -20.85 -6.83 -21.99
N GLN A 56 -22.04 -7.46 -22.08
CA GLN A 56 -22.85 -7.73 -20.89
C GLN A 56 -22.24 -8.84 -20.04
N ALA A 57 -21.78 -9.91 -20.70
CA ALA A 57 -21.05 -10.98 -20.04
C ALA A 57 -19.78 -10.47 -19.36
N ARG A 58 -19.05 -9.55 -20.01
CA ARG A 58 -17.84 -8.92 -19.46
C ARG A 58 -18.13 -8.09 -18.22
N LEU A 59 -19.19 -7.29 -18.23
CA LEU A 59 -19.60 -6.52 -17.05
C LEU A 59 -19.91 -7.46 -15.89
N ALA A 60 -20.75 -8.47 -16.11
CA ALA A 60 -21.11 -9.44 -15.08
C ALA A 60 -19.89 -10.17 -14.51
N PHE A 61 -18.96 -10.59 -15.39
CA PHE A 61 -17.70 -11.21 -15.00
C PHE A 61 -16.83 -10.31 -14.12
N ARG A 62 -16.61 -9.05 -14.52
CA ARG A 62 -15.81 -8.09 -13.75
C ARG A 62 -16.44 -7.72 -12.41
N GLU A 63 -17.76 -7.63 -12.36
CA GLU A 63 -18.44 -7.40 -11.08
C GLU A 63 -18.29 -8.60 -10.14
N GLN A 64 -18.35 -9.84 -10.66
CA GLN A 64 -18.10 -11.03 -9.87
C GLN A 64 -16.68 -11.03 -9.31
N GLN A 65 -15.67 -10.79 -10.16
CA GLN A 65 -14.27 -10.64 -9.76
C GLN A 65 -14.09 -9.61 -8.64
N ALA A 66 -14.69 -8.43 -8.79
CA ALA A 66 -14.60 -7.36 -7.81
C ALA A 66 -15.23 -7.76 -6.46
N ARG A 67 -16.37 -8.46 -6.49
CA ARG A 67 -17.04 -8.98 -5.28
C ARG A 67 -16.19 -10.03 -4.58
N GLU A 68 -15.64 -10.99 -5.32
CA GLU A 68 -14.78 -12.04 -4.78
C GLU A 68 -13.50 -11.46 -4.17
N TYR A 69 -12.87 -10.48 -4.86
CA TYR A 69 -11.69 -9.79 -4.34
C TYR A 69 -12.00 -9.00 -3.06
N ALA A 70 -13.11 -8.26 -3.02
CA ALA A 70 -13.51 -7.51 -1.83
C ALA A 70 -13.78 -8.43 -0.63
N GLN A 71 -14.44 -9.58 -0.84
CA GLN A 71 -14.66 -10.58 0.19
C GLN A 71 -13.35 -11.18 0.71
N ALA A 72 -12.40 -11.44 -0.19
CA ALA A 72 -11.08 -11.93 0.21
C ALA A 72 -10.31 -10.88 1.04
N CYS A 73 -10.37 -9.59 0.67
CA CYS A 73 -9.82 -8.51 1.48
C CYS A 73 -10.47 -8.45 2.88
N GLU A 74 -11.79 -8.52 2.97
CA GLU A 74 -12.51 -8.48 4.24
C GLU A 74 -12.12 -9.67 5.14
N ALA A 75 -12.09 -10.88 4.58
CA ALA A 75 -11.73 -12.08 5.31
C ALA A 75 -10.30 -12.05 5.86
N ASN A 76 -9.35 -11.55 5.07
CA ASN A 76 -7.92 -11.61 5.39
C ASN A 76 -7.38 -10.36 6.08
N ALA A 77 -8.03 -9.20 5.90
CA ALA A 77 -7.55 -7.90 6.38
C ALA A 77 -8.63 -7.02 7.02
N GLY A 78 -9.87 -7.50 7.21
CA GLY A 78 -11.02 -6.69 7.63
C GLY A 78 -10.81 -5.88 8.91
N LYS A 79 -10.02 -6.37 9.87
CA LYS A 79 -9.66 -5.61 11.09
C LYS A 79 -8.86 -4.33 10.80
N LEU A 80 -8.07 -4.33 9.73
CA LEU A 80 -7.18 -3.24 9.36
C LEU A 80 -7.83 -2.28 8.34
N LEU A 81 -8.71 -2.77 7.47
CA LEU A 81 -9.29 -1.99 6.36
C LEU A 81 -9.93 -0.65 6.77
N PRO A 82 -10.67 -0.52 7.89
CA PRO A 82 -11.24 0.77 8.30
C PRO A 82 -10.18 1.84 8.59
N PHE A 83 -8.93 1.42 8.75
CA PHE A 83 -7.87 2.27 9.25
C PHE A 83 -6.84 2.66 8.19
N VAL A 84 -6.82 2.08 6.98
CA VAL A 84 -5.75 2.32 5.96
C VAL A 84 -5.94 3.57 5.08
N GLY A 85 -6.95 4.40 5.34
CA GLY A 85 -7.20 5.61 4.55
C GLY A 85 -6.20 6.75 4.78
N THR A 86 -6.06 7.64 3.79
CA THR A 86 -5.12 8.79 3.79
C THR A 86 -5.25 9.70 5.01
N ARG A 87 -6.47 9.90 5.54
CA ARG A 87 -6.68 10.69 6.77
C ARG A 87 -5.95 10.10 7.98
N ASN A 88 -5.84 8.78 8.05
CA ASN A 88 -5.09 8.11 9.09
C ASN A 88 -3.59 8.19 8.82
N THR A 89 -3.16 8.03 7.56
CA THR A 89 -1.76 8.26 7.17
C THR A 89 -1.29 9.67 7.54
N ALA A 90 -2.11 10.70 7.35
CA ALA A 90 -1.77 12.07 7.77
C ALA A 90 -1.56 12.18 9.29
N ARG A 91 -2.34 11.45 10.09
CA ARG A 91 -2.13 11.37 11.55
C ARG A 91 -0.85 10.61 11.88
N ASP A 92 -0.52 9.57 11.14
CA ASP A 92 0.74 8.83 11.30
C ASP A 92 1.95 9.71 10.99
N MET A 93 1.87 10.55 9.96
CA MET A 93 2.92 11.53 9.65
C MET A 93 3.18 12.50 10.81
N ASP A 94 2.13 12.96 11.50
CA ASP A 94 2.32 13.79 12.70
C ASP A 94 2.92 13.01 13.88
N ARG A 95 2.59 11.72 14.03
CA ARG A 95 3.25 10.85 15.01
C ARG A 95 4.72 10.64 14.69
N LEU A 96 5.07 10.44 13.42
CA LEU A 96 6.44 10.31 12.95
C LEU A 96 7.22 11.62 13.19
N ARG A 97 6.64 12.78 12.86
CA ARG A 97 7.22 14.10 13.15
C ARG A 97 7.60 14.22 14.64
N GLN A 98 6.68 13.88 15.54
CA GLN A 98 6.93 13.91 16.98
C GLN A 98 8.01 12.91 17.41
N ALA A 99 7.98 11.68 16.89
CA ALA A 99 8.96 10.65 17.21
C ALA A 99 10.38 10.99 16.74
N LEU A 100 10.49 11.73 15.62
CA LEU A 100 11.74 12.27 15.09
C LEU A 100 12.18 13.58 15.77
N GLY A 101 11.45 14.04 16.79
CA GLY A 101 11.76 15.26 17.54
C GLY A 101 11.58 16.56 16.75
N GLN A 102 10.85 16.52 15.62
CA GLN A 102 10.68 17.69 14.76
C GLN A 102 9.51 18.55 15.23
N GLU A 103 9.69 19.86 15.30
CA GLU A 103 8.61 20.78 15.67
C GLU A 103 7.57 20.92 14.54
N LYS A 104 8.02 20.80 13.28
CA LYS A 104 7.21 20.97 12.08
C LYS A 104 7.59 19.94 11.02
N LEU A 105 6.64 19.69 10.13
CA LEU A 105 6.86 19.03 8.84
C LEU A 105 6.87 20.09 7.74
#